data_AF-A0A1T4K3A0-F1
#
_entry.id   AF-A0A1T4K3A0-F1
#
_cell.length_a   1.000
_cell.length_b   1.000
_cell.length_c   1.000
_cell.angle_alpha   90.00
_cell.angle_beta   90.00
_cell.angle_gamma   90.00
#
_symmetry.space_group_name_H-M   'P 1'
#
loop_
_entity.id
_entity.type
_entity.pdbx_description
1 polymer ?
#
loop_
_entity_poly.entity_id
_entity_poly.type
_entity_poly.pdbx_seq_one_letter_code
_entity_poly.pdbx_strand_id
1 'polypeptide(L)'
;MIFAILRTHSYVKLQQAYVSESVAIGTWSVIGYKGPGHNTNASEATGGASSKTNYFEYKDATGYSGNTVALTGSSSVVGFTATNIAKLNDCEQSSSWTITVAPGTAAGEATFTPNTLGQDCLQLTPNWNQIGK
;
A
#
# COMPACT_ATOMS: atom_id res chain seq x y z
N MET A 1 -3.02 -5.49 -18.28
CA MET A 1 -3.09 -5.60 -16.80
C MET A 1 -1.97 -4.74 -16.18
N ILE A 2 -2.08 -3.42 -16.32
CA ILE A 2 -1.08 -2.40 -15.95
C ILE A 2 -1.51 -1.60 -14.69
N PHE A 3 -2.75 -1.84 -14.23
CA PHE A 3 -3.43 -0.99 -13.27
C PHE A 3 -2.91 -1.07 -11.83
N ALA A 4 -2.40 -2.22 -11.37
CA ALA A 4 -1.91 -2.37 -9.99
C ALA A 4 -0.66 -1.50 -9.73
N ILE A 5 0.29 -1.48 -10.67
CA ILE A 5 1.55 -0.72 -10.55
C ILE A 5 1.31 0.79 -10.55
N LEU A 6 0.44 1.30 -11.44
CA LEU A 6 0.16 2.74 -11.49
C LEU A 6 -0.45 3.26 -10.18
N ARG A 7 -1.25 2.43 -9.51
CA ARG A 7 -1.94 2.79 -8.27
C ARG A 7 -1.06 2.69 -7.03
N THR A 8 -0.08 1.77 -7.00
CA THR A 8 0.94 1.75 -5.94
C THR A 8 1.90 2.92 -6.04
N HIS A 9 2.23 3.39 -7.24
CA HIS A 9 3.04 4.60 -7.42
C HIS A 9 2.36 5.85 -6.85
N SER A 10 1.06 6.03 -7.11
CA SER A 10 0.31 7.15 -6.53
C SER A 10 0.26 7.07 -5.00
N TYR A 11 0.06 5.87 -4.44
CA TYR A 11 0.10 5.64 -3.00
C TYR A 11 1.47 6.03 -2.42
N VAL A 12 2.58 5.53 -2.97
CA VAL A 12 3.95 5.80 -2.47
C VAL A 12 4.25 7.30 -2.47
N LYS A 13 3.87 8.02 -3.52
CA LYS A 13 4.09 9.48 -3.61
C LYS A 13 3.32 10.26 -2.55
N LEU A 14 2.03 9.94 -2.35
CA LEU A 14 1.21 10.60 -1.33
C LEU A 14 1.69 10.26 0.08
N GLN A 15 2.06 9.00 0.30
CA GLN A 15 2.59 8.55 1.58
C GLN A 15 3.92 9.24 1.92
N GLN A 16 4.81 9.37 0.94
CA GLN A 16 6.09 10.06 1.13
C GLN A 16 5.88 11.56 1.43
N ALA A 17 4.95 12.22 0.74
CA ALA A 17 4.60 13.61 1.04
C ALA A 17 4.11 13.76 2.50
N TYR A 18 3.22 12.88 2.94
CA TYR A 18 2.71 12.90 4.31
C TYR A 18 3.80 12.63 5.35
N VAL A 19 4.68 11.65 5.09
CA VAL A 19 5.83 11.35 5.98
C VAL A 19 6.76 12.56 6.07
N SER A 20 7.01 13.27 4.97
CA SER A 20 7.86 14.46 4.96
C SER A 20 7.29 15.61 5.80
N GLU A 21 5.98 15.69 5.97
CA GLU A 21 5.32 16.75 6.74
C GLU A 21 5.10 16.37 8.20
N SER A 22 4.71 15.12 8.46
CA SER A 22 4.22 14.67 9.77
C SER A 22 5.16 13.70 10.48
N VAL A 23 6.22 13.23 9.82
CA VAL A 23 7.13 12.17 10.33
C VAL A 23 6.34 10.95 10.83
N ALA A 24 5.25 10.65 10.14
CA ALA A 24 4.28 9.63 10.51
C ALA A 24 3.70 8.98 9.25
N ILE A 25 3.17 7.76 9.40
CA ILE A 25 2.43 7.09 8.34
C ILE A 25 0.94 7.38 8.54
N GLY A 26 0.30 8.01 7.55
CA GLY A 26 -1.15 8.16 7.51
C GLY A 26 -1.83 6.95 6.86
N THR A 27 -3.07 6.70 7.27
CA THR A 27 -4.02 5.85 6.53
C THR A 27 -4.40 6.51 5.19
N TRP A 28 -5.04 5.77 4.29
CA TRP A 28 -5.49 6.27 3.00
C TRP A 28 -6.38 7.51 3.12
N SER A 29 -7.23 7.56 4.15
CA SER A 29 -8.10 8.71 4.40
C SER A 29 -7.31 9.97 4.72
N VAL A 30 -6.21 9.85 5.47
CA VAL A 30 -5.38 11.00 5.90
C VAL A 30 -4.48 11.48 4.78
N ILE A 31 -3.87 10.56 4.03
CA ILE A 31 -3.00 10.90 2.90
C ILE A 31 -3.78 11.28 1.63
N GLY A 32 -5.12 11.23 1.68
CA GLY A 32 -5.99 11.52 0.52
C GLY A 32 -5.90 10.48 -0.60
N TYR A 33 -5.48 9.25 -0.29
CA TYR A 33 -5.45 8.15 -1.26
C TYR A 33 -6.81 7.45 -1.35
N LYS A 34 -7.20 7.10 -2.57
CA LYS A 34 -8.42 6.31 -2.82
C LYS A 34 -8.08 5.12 -3.70
N GLY A 35 -8.48 3.93 -3.24
CA GLY A 35 -8.27 2.70 -3.97
C GLY A 35 -9.10 2.63 -5.26
N PRO A 36 -8.70 1.77 -6.22
CA PRO A 36 -9.43 1.59 -7.47
C PRO A 36 -10.69 0.73 -7.28
N GLY A 37 -11.78 1.10 -7.95
CA GLY A 37 -13.05 0.36 -7.93
C GLY A 37 -14.03 0.86 -6.86
N HIS A 38 -14.84 -0.06 -6.34
CA HIS A 38 -15.83 0.25 -5.31
C HIS A 38 -15.11 0.41 -3.96
N ASN A 39 -15.18 1.61 -3.40
CA ASN A 39 -14.46 1.97 -2.19
C ASN A 39 -15.38 1.86 -0.97
N THR A 40 -14.83 1.29 0.10
CA THR A 40 -15.37 1.34 1.45
C THR A 40 -14.48 2.27 2.26
N ASN A 41 -15.08 3.32 2.83
CA ASN A 41 -14.33 4.28 3.63
C ASN A 41 -13.81 3.61 4.93
N ALA A 42 -12.64 4.05 5.38
CA ALA A 42 -12.10 3.68 6.68
C ALA A 42 -13.01 4.15 7.82
N SER A 43 -12.87 3.52 8.99
CA SER A 43 -13.29 4.16 10.24
C SER A 43 -12.39 5.37 10.48
N GLU A 44 -12.98 6.52 10.80
CA GLU A 44 -12.24 7.77 11.09
C GLU A 44 -11.28 7.64 12.28
N ALA A 45 -11.37 6.57 13.07
CA ALA A 45 -10.56 6.38 14.27
C ALA A 45 -9.35 5.43 14.10
N THR A 46 -9.41 4.47 13.15
CA THR A 46 -8.49 3.31 13.14
C THR A 46 -7.97 2.88 11.77
N GLY A 47 -8.28 3.62 10.71
CA GLY A 47 -7.98 3.24 9.33
C GLY A 47 -8.87 2.12 8.81
N GLY A 48 -8.36 1.36 7.85
CA GLY A 48 -9.04 0.21 7.25
C GLY A 48 -9.92 0.52 6.05
N ALA A 49 -9.60 1.57 5.28
CA ALA A 49 -10.23 1.75 3.98
C ALA A 49 -9.97 0.51 3.11
N SER A 50 -10.95 0.14 2.30
CA SER A 50 -10.79 -0.94 1.34
C SER A 50 -11.38 -0.54 0.00
N SER A 51 -10.92 -1.17 -1.06
CA SER A 51 -11.49 -0.98 -2.38
C SER A 51 -11.50 -2.28 -3.15
N LYS A 52 -12.48 -2.49 -4.01
CA LYS A 52 -12.62 -3.73 -4.77
C LYS A 52 -12.90 -3.47 -6.24
N THR A 53 -12.19 -4.21 -7.08
CA THR A 53 -12.44 -4.34 -8.51
C THR A 53 -12.92 -5.77 -8.80
N ASN A 54 -13.20 -6.09 -10.06
CA ASN A 54 -13.60 -7.44 -10.47
C ASN A 54 -12.49 -8.49 -10.23
N TYR A 55 -11.23 -8.07 -10.09
CA TYR A 55 -10.07 -8.98 -10.05
C TYR A 55 -9.19 -8.81 -8.81
N PHE A 56 -9.28 -7.67 -8.11
CA PHE A 56 -8.47 -7.35 -6.95
C PHE A 56 -9.29 -6.72 -5.83
N GLU A 57 -8.95 -7.08 -4.61
CA GLU A 57 -9.31 -6.39 -3.38
C GLU A 57 -8.08 -5.62 -2.86
N TYR A 58 -8.28 -4.38 -2.44
CA TYR A 58 -7.24 -3.51 -1.94
C TYR A 58 -7.60 -3.10 -0.51
N LYS A 59 -6.60 -3.06 0.37
CA LYS A 59 -6.76 -2.73 1.78
C LYS A 59 -5.68 -1.76 2.23
N ASP A 60 -6.14 -0.80 3.02
CA ASP A 60 -5.33 0.11 3.81
C ASP A 60 -4.79 -0.59 5.07
N ALA A 61 -3.82 0.06 5.71
CA ALA A 61 -3.40 -0.30 7.04
C ALA A 61 -4.54 -0.18 8.05
N THR A 62 -4.43 -0.97 9.12
CA THR A 62 -5.39 -1.00 10.23
C THR A 62 -4.65 -0.86 11.56
N GLY A 63 -5.37 -0.44 12.61
CA GLY A 63 -4.81 -0.33 13.97
C GLY A 63 -4.09 1.00 14.24
N TYR A 64 -4.30 2.02 13.40
CA TYR A 64 -3.68 3.33 13.57
C TYR A 64 -4.54 4.20 14.46
N SER A 65 -4.06 4.56 15.65
CA SER A 65 -4.82 5.47 16.53
C SER A 65 -4.93 6.85 15.89
N GLY A 66 -6.15 7.31 15.61
CA GLY A 66 -6.37 8.59 14.95
C GLY A 66 -5.86 8.59 13.51
N ASN A 67 -5.92 7.44 12.82
CA ASN A 67 -5.55 7.29 11.42
C ASN A 67 -4.09 7.57 11.07
N THR A 68 -3.22 7.65 12.07
CA THR A 68 -1.78 7.87 11.90
C THR A 68 -1.00 6.92 12.82
N VAL A 69 0.23 6.60 12.42
CA VAL A 69 1.19 5.90 13.28
C VAL A 69 2.54 6.57 13.17
N ALA A 70 3.17 6.84 14.30
CA ALA A 70 4.49 7.46 14.33
C ALA A 70 5.51 6.58 13.63
N LEU A 71 6.33 7.17 12.76
CA LEU A 71 7.40 6.46 12.06
C LEU A 71 8.64 6.41 12.97
N THR A 72 8.56 5.65 14.08
CA THR A 72 9.67 5.50 15.03
C THR A 72 10.68 4.48 14.52
N GLY A 73 11.97 4.74 14.74
CA GLY A 73 13.17 4.23 14.05
C GLY A 73 13.38 2.71 13.84
N SER A 74 12.41 1.84 14.09
CA SER A 74 12.46 0.41 13.74
C SER A 74 11.10 -0.20 13.38
N SER A 75 10.02 0.59 13.41
CA SER A 75 8.67 0.10 13.13
C SER A 75 8.42 0.15 11.62
N SER A 76 8.31 -1.03 11.01
CA SER A 76 7.83 -1.16 9.64
C SER A 76 6.34 -1.50 9.67
N VAL A 77 5.57 -0.90 8.77
CA VAL A 77 4.11 -1.07 8.74
C VAL A 77 3.65 -1.35 7.33
N VAL A 78 2.76 -2.33 7.18
CA VAL A 78 2.12 -2.60 5.88
C VAL A 78 1.09 -1.51 5.64
N GLY A 79 1.41 -0.60 4.72
CA GLY A 79 0.56 0.55 4.41
C GLY A 79 -0.38 0.35 3.21
N PHE A 80 -0.07 -0.62 2.36
CA PHE A 80 -0.88 -0.96 1.20
C PHE A 80 -0.87 -2.46 0.96
N THR A 81 -2.05 -3.03 0.77
CA THR A 81 -2.23 -4.42 0.35
C THR A 81 -3.16 -4.48 -0.86
N ALA A 82 -2.79 -5.27 -1.86
CA ALA A 82 -3.69 -5.68 -2.94
C ALA A 82 -3.69 -7.20 -3.01
N THR A 83 -4.85 -7.83 -3.05
CA THR A 83 -5.01 -9.29 -3.11
C THR A 83 -5.84 -9.63 -4.33
N ASN A 84 -5.42 -10.59 -5.14
CA ASN A 84 -6.25 -11.02 -6.26
C ASN A 84 -7.39 -11.92 -5.77
N ILE A 85 -8.60 -11.62 -6.23
CA ILE A 85 -9.82 -12.37 -5.90
C ILE A 85 -10.25 -13.30 -7.04
N ALA A 86 -9.50 -13.32 -8.14
CA ALA A 86 -9.67 -14.23 -9.25
C ALA A 86 -8.32 -14.84 -9.63
N LYS A 87 -8.32 -16.03 -10.22
CA LYS A 87 -7.11 -16.60 -10.82
C LYS A 87 -6.66 -15.71 -11.98
N LEU A 88 -5.41 -15.26 -11.92
CA LEU A 88 -4.85 -14.33 -12.91
C LEU A 88 -3.77 -15.07 -13.69
N ASN A 89 -4.14 -15.62 -14.85
CA ASN A 89 -3.25 -16.49 -15.63
C ASN A 89 -2.64 -17.60 -14.75
N ASP A 90 -1.36 -17.46 -14.43
CA ASP A 90 -0.55 -18.41 -13.65
C ASP A 90 -0.38 -18.01 -12.17
N CYS A 91 -0.87 -16.83 -11.78
CA CYS A 91 -0.86 -16.40 -10.39
C CYS A 91 -2.10 -16.96 -9.66
N GLU A 92 -1.85 -17.74 -8.60
CA GLU A 92 -2.90 -18.34 -7.79
C GLU A 92 -3.82 -17.26 -7.20
N GLN A 93 -5.10 -17.60 -7.08
CA GLN A 93 -6.07 -16.77 -6.37
C GLN A 93 -5.59 -16.51 -4.93
N SER A 94 -5.83 -15.32 -4.41
CA SER A 94 -5.42 -14.90 -3.06
C SER A 94 -3.93 -14.60 -2.86
N SER A 95 -3.14 -14.54 -3.94
CA SER A 95 -1.84 -13.88 -3.94
C SER A 95 -1.96 -12.41 -3.51
N SER A 96 -1.04 -11.96 -2.67
CA SER A 96 -1.08 -10.62 -2.08
C SER A 96 0.17 -9.82 -2.40
N TRP A 97 -0.04 -8.58 -2.79
CA TRP A 97 0.93 -7.54 -3.10
C TRP A 97 0.91 -6.54 -1.95
N THR A 98 1.98 -6.47 -1.17
CA THR A 98 2.06 -5.59 -0.01
C THR A 98 3.20 -4.61 -0.15
N ILE A 99 2.97 -3.35 0.22
CA ILE A 99 4.02 -2.35 0.40
C ILE A 99 4.19 -2.08 1.89
N THR A 100 5.39 -2.38 2.37
CA THR A 100 5.81 -2.06 3.73
C THR A 100 6.50 -0.71 3.74
N VAL A 101 6.11 0.16 4.65
CA VAL A 101 6.70 1.48 4.86
C VAL A 101 7.56 1.43 6.12
N ALA A 102 8.80 1.92 6.04
CA ALA A 102 9.75 2.00 7.14
C ALA A 102 10.38 3.40 7.20
N PRO A 103 10.91 3.85 8.35
CA PRO A 103 11.70 5.08 8.42
C PRO A 103 12.91 5.01 7.48
N GLY A 104 13.18 6.12 6.80
CA GLY A 104 14.39 6.32 6.00
C GLY A 104 15.59 6.72 6.86
N THR A 105 16.65 7.17 6.20
CA THR A 105 17.91 7.55 6.85
C THR A 105 17.84 8.89 7.57
N ALA A 106 16.97 9.79 7.13
CA ALA A 106 16.71 11.08 7.77
C ALA A 106 15.25 11.21 8.24
N ALA A 107 15.02 12.16 9.15
CA ALA A 107 13.67 12.52 9.57
C ALA A 107 12.86 13.06 8.38
N GLY A 108 11.64 12.54 8.19
CA GLY A 108 10.80 12.88 7.03
C GLY A 108 11.05 12.01 5.79
N GLU A 109 11.94 11.03 5.87
CA GLU A 109 12.12 10.03 4.82
C GLU A 109 11.40 8.72 5.18
N ALA A 110 10.80 8.07 4.19
CA ALA A 110 10.33 6.70 4.29
C ALA A 110 10.93 5.82 3.19
N THR A 111 11.22 4.59 3.55
CA THR A 111 11.56 3.51 2.61
C THR A 111 10.32 2.67 2.34
N PHE A 112 10.05 2.41 1.06
CA PHE A 112 8.92 1.60 0.61
C PHE A 112 9.45 0.28 0.07
N THR A 113 9.13 -0.81 0.76
CA THR A 113 9.59 -2.15 0.42
C THR A 113 8.41 -2.98 -0.08
N PRO A 114 8.35 -3.30 -1.38
CA PRO A 114 7.40 -4.27 -1.91
C PRO A 114 7.74 -5.69 -1.42
N ASN A 115 6.73 -6.53 -1.17
CA ASN A 115 6.98 -7.93 -0.90
C ASN A 115 7.51 -8.68 -2.13
N THR A 116 8.18 -9.79 -1.88
CA THR A 116 8.56 -10.72 -2.95
C THR A 116 7.34 -11.49 -3.43
N LEU A 117 7.23 -11.60 -4.75
CA LEU A 117 6.17 -12.36 -5.43
C LEU A 117 6.81 -13.51 -6.19
N GLY A 118 6.04 -14.59 -6.40
CA GLY A 118 6.43 -15.64 -7.34
C GLY A 118 6.57 -15.10 -8.76
N GLN A 119 7.42 -15.75 -9.57
CA GLN A 119 7.71 -15.35 -10.96
C GLN A 119 6.43 -15.17 -11.80
N ASP A 120 5.43 -16.02 -11.56
CA ASP A 120 4.14 -16.00 -12.27
C ASP A 120 3.32 -14.74 -11.96
N CYS A 121 3.39 -14.24 -10.73
CA CYS A 121 2.73 -13.00 -10.31
C CYS A 121 3.56 -11.74 -10.69
N LEU A 122 4.89 -11.86 -10.80
CA LEU A 122 5.77 -10.77 -11.25
C LEU A 122 5.51 -10.36 -12.70
N GLN A 123 5.18 -11.31 -13.58
CA GLN A 123 4.80 -11.00 -14.97
C GLN A 123 3.56 -10.10 -15.07
N LEU A 124 2.68 -10.18 -14.07
CA LEU A 124 1.46 -9.37 -13.99
C LEU A 124 1.72 -7.99 -13.38
N THR A 125 2.81 -7.85 -12.64
CA THR A 125 3.28 -6.58 -12.07
C THR A 125 4.75 -6.33 -12.44
N PRO A 126 5.06 -6.09 -13.73
CA PRO A 126 6.41 -5.69 -14.12
C PRO A 126 6.84 -4.46 -13.32
N ASN A 127 8.11 -4.45 -12.87
CA ASN A 127 8.68 -3.39 -12.03
C ASN A 127 8.13 -3.33 -10.59
N TRP A 128 7.41 -4.35 -10.11
CA TRP A 128 6.99 -4.44 -8.70
C TRP A 128 8.17 -4.24 -7.73
N ASN A 129 9.30 -4.91 -8.00
CA ASN A 129 10.52 -4.83 -7.19
C ASN A 129 11.27 -3.49 -7.32
N GLN A 130 10.80 -2.58 -8.16
CA GLN A 130 11.34 -1.23 -8.34
C GLN A 130 10.49 -0.17 -7.62
N ILE A 131 9.33 -0.52 -7.07
CA ILE A 131 8.51 0.42 -6.30
C ILE A 131 9.31 0.89 -5.08
N GLY A 132 9.39 2.21 -4.89
CA GLY A 132 10.07 2.81 -3.74
C GLY A 132 11.59 3.01 -3.90
N LYS A 133 12.13 2.76 -5.09
CA LYS A 133 13.55 2.97 -5.43
C LYS A 133 13.74 4.12 -6.41
#